data_AF-A0A2W4WB26-F1
#
_entry.id   AF-A0A2W4WB26-F1
#
_cell.length_a   1.000
_cell.length_b   1.000
_cell.length_c   1.000
_cell.angle_alpha   90.00
_cell.angle_beta   90.00
_cell.angle_gamma   90.00
#
_symmetry.space_group_name_H-M   'P 1'
#
loop_
_entity.id
_entity.type
_entity.pdbx_description
1 polymer ?
#
loop_
_entity_poly.entity_id
_entity_poly.type
_entity_poly.pdbx_seq_one_letter_code
_entity_poly.pdbx_strand_id
1 'polypeptide(L)' 'MNTHLMTPALCPGSFIRLKDQPEDLPDFVLERYLDRFCWIRQQGWGRCVQWKVNVARVQTSPQG' A
#
# COMPACT_ATOMS: atom_id res chain seq x y z
N MET A 1 -26.91 2.24 14.62
CA MET A 1 -25.67 2.93 14.24
C MET A 1 -24.97 2.00 13.27
N ASN A 2 -25.07 2.24 11.96
CA ASN A 2 -24.54 1.32 10.97
C ASN A 2 -23.01 1.44 10.97
N THR A 3 -22.33 0.45 11.53
CA THR A 3 -20.89 0.24 11.38
C THR A 3 -20.64 -0.13 9.93
N HIS A 4 -20.55 0.90 9.08
CA HIS A 4 -19.98 0.78 7.76
C HIS A 4 -18.52 0.39 8.00
N LEU A 5 -18.22 -0.90 7.86
CA LEU A 5 -16.86 -1.43 7.87
C LEU A 5 -16.10 -0.60 6.83
N MET A 6 -15.32 0.37 7.30
CA MET A 6 -14.44 1.17 6.48
C MET A 6 -13.44 0.18 5.89
N THR A 7 -13.71 -0.32 4.69
CA THR A 7 -12.67 -0.93 3.87
C THR A 7 -11.54 0.08 3.89
N PRO A 8 -10.36 -0.24 4.44
CA PRO A 8 -9.29 0.72 4.58
C PRO A 8 -9.00 1.27 3.18
N ALA A 9 -9.35 2.53 2.99
CA ALA A 9 -9.34 3.15 1.67
C ALA A 9 -7.88 3.26 1.25
N LEU A 10 -7.59 2.88 0.00
CA LEU A 10 -6.27 3.04 -0.60
C LEU A 10 -6.03 4.52 -0.86
N CYS A 11 -5.63 5.23 0.18
CA CYS A 11 -5.35 6.65 0.17
C CYS A 11 -3.84 6.89 0.00
N PRO A 12 -3.43 7.94 -0.74
CA PRO A 12 -2.05 8.39 -0.73
C PRO A 12 -1.55 8.65 0.71
N GLY A 13 -0.35 8.18 1.01
CA GLY A 13 0.27 8.23 2.34
C GLY A 13 -0.01 7.00 3.20
N SER A 14 -1.00 6.16 2.85
CA SER A 14 -1.26 4.91 3.56
C SER A 14 -0.16 3.87 3.30
N PHE A 15 0.00 2.97 4.25
CA PHE A 15 0.95 1.89 4.16
C PHE A 15 0.30 0.63 3.60
N ILE A 16 1.01 -0.03 2.70
CA ILE A 16 0.52 -1.20 1.98
C ILE A 16 1.60 -2.28 1.88
N ARG A 17 1.16 -3.53 1.85
CA ARG A 17 2.00 -4.70 1.56
C ARG A 17 1.55 -5.36 0.28
N LEU A 18 2.50 -5.93 -0.44
CA LEU A 18 2.16 -6.89 -1.50
C LEU A 18 1.71 -8.20 -0.83
N LYS A 19 0.74 -8.90 -1.42
CA LYS A 19 0.23 -10.18 -0.87
C LYS A 19 1.32 -11.24 -0.68
N ASP A 20 2.33 -11.22 -1.54
CA ASP A 20 3.45 -12.17 -1.55
C ASP A 20 4.72 -11.57 -0.91
N GLN A 21 4.61 -10.48 -0.15
CA GLN A 21 5.76 -9.80 0.46
C GLN A 21 6.27 -10.55 1.69
N PRO A 22 7.57 -10.93 1.74
CA PRO A 22 8.20 -11.51 2.93
C PRO A 22 7.96 -10.66 4.18
N GLU A 23 7.68 -11.29 5.31
CA GLU A 23 7.32 -10.62 6.58
C GLU A 23 8.42 -9.67 7.09
N ASP A 24 9.68 -10.00 6.80
CA ASP A 24 10.87 -9.23 7.17
C ASP A 24 11.05 -7.94 6.37
N LEU A 25 10.35 -7.79 5.24
CA LEU A 25 10.43 -6.57 4.44
C LEU A 25 9.47 -5.48 4.98
N PRO A 26 9.93 -4.22 5.05
CA PRO A 26 9.10 -3.10 5.48
C PRO A 26 7.97 -2.82 4.48
N ASP A 27 6.92 -2.16 4.94
CA ASP A 27 5.79 -1.80 4.10
C ASP A 27 6.18 -0.77 3.04
N PHE A 28 5.35 -0.69 2.00
CA PHE A 28 5.43 0.38 1.01
C PHE A 28 4.48 1.52 1.39
N VAL A 29 4.81 2.72 0.93
CA VAL A 29 3.91 3.89 1.01
C VAL A 29 3.17 4.01 -0.31
N LEU A 30 1.84 4.11 -0.26
CA LEU A 30 1.03 4.41 -1.44
C LEU A 30 1.21 5.88 -1.80
N GLU A 31 1.65 6.17 -3.02
CA GLU A 31 1.84 7.54 -3.48
C GLU A 31 0.69 8.03 -4.35
N ARG A 32 0.16 7.16 -5.23
CA ARG A 32 -0.98 7.49 -6.09
C ARG A 32 -1.88 6.29 -6.27
N TYR A 33 -3.18 6.53 -6.22
CA TYR A 33 -4.21 5.56 -6.58
C TYR A 33 -4.78 5.91 -7.97
N LEU A 34 -4.78 4.93 -8.87
CA LEU A 34 -5.22 5.03 -10.26
C LEU A 34 -6.23 3.91 -10.55
N ASP A 35 -7.25 3.80 -9.70
CA ASP A 35 -8.34 2.83 -9.79
C ASP A 35 -7.88 1.36 -9.75
N ARG A 36 -7.45 0.79 -10.89
CA ARG A 36 -6.93 -0.58 -10.95
C ARG A 36 -5.46 -0.71 -10.57
N PHE A 37 -4.74 0.40 -10.55
CA PHE A 37 -3.30 0.42 -10.24
C PHE A 37 -3.01 1.43 -9.15
N CYS A 38 -1.92 1.22 -8.42
CA CYS A 38 -1.35 2.23 -7.55
C CYS A 38 0.16 2.33 -7.77
N TRP A 39 0.68 3.52 -7.50
CA TRP A 39 2.11 3.76 -7.39
C TRP A 39 2.49 3.65 -5.92
N ILE A 40 3.52 2.86 -5.65
CA ILE A 40 4.01 2.59 -4.31
C ILE A 40 5.51 2.87 -4.25
N ARG A 41 6.01 3.34 -3.11
CA ARG A 41 7.45 3.53 -2.87
C ARG A 41 7.90 2.82 -1.61
N GLN A 42 9.19 2.49 -1.56
CA GLN A 42 9.82 2.00 -0.33
C GLN A 42 9.87 3.10 0.75
N GLN A 43 9.73 2.72 2.02
CA GLN A 43 9.81 3.66 3.16
C GLN A 43 11.22 4.25 3.32
N GLY A 44 12.27 3.43 3.15
CA GLY A 44 13.65 3.88 3.11
C GLY A 44 14.61 2.72 3.38
N TRP A 45 15.56 2.52 2.47
CA TRP A 45 16.92 1.94 2.59
C TRP A 45 17.48 1.84 1.16
N GLY A 46 18.32 2.79 0.76
CA GLY A 46 18.88 2.85 -0.60
C GLY A 46 18.10 3.75 -1.57
N ARG A 47 18.27 3.52 -2.88
CA ARG A 47 17.68 4.36 -3.93
C ARG A 47 16.16 4.28 -3.85
N CYS A 48 15.47 5.42 -3.84
CA CYS A 48 14.02 5.44 -3.89
C CYS A 48 13.55 4.76 -5.17
N VAL A 49 12.89 3.61 -5.03
CA VAL A 49 12.27 2.90 -6.14
C VAL A 49 10.75 3.01 -6.01
N GLN A 50 10.12 3.43 -7.11
CA GLN A 50 8.67 3.53 -7.26
C GLN A 50 8.19 2.44 -8.20
N TRP A 51 7.11 1.75 -7.86
CA TRP A 51 6.52 0.70 -8.68
C TRP A 51 5.04 0.96 -8.94
N LYS A 52 4.61 0.66 -10.17
CA LYS A 52 3.20 0.54 -10.51
C LYS A 52 2.76 -0.89 -10.27
N VAL A 53 1.79 -1.09 -9.38
CA VAL A 53 1.27 -2.41 -9.03
C VAL A 53 -0.25 -2.45 -9.19
N ASN A 54 -0.79 -3.64 -9.43
CA ASN A 54 -2.23 -3.84 -9.49
C ASN A 54 -2.81 -3.82 -8.06
N VAL A 55 -3.90 -3.07 -7.88
CA VAL A 55 -4.59 -2.93 -6.59
C VAL A 55 -5.02 -4.28 -6.01
N ALA A 56 -5.39 -5.24 -6.86
CA ALA A 56 -5.75 -6.59 -6.43
C ALA A 56 -4.59 -7.40 -5.80
N ARG A 57 -3.35 -6.92 -5.92
CA ARG A 57 -2.14 -7.56 -5.36
C ARG A 57 -1.61 -6.90 -4.09
N VAL A 58 -2.25 -5.84 -3.62
CA VAL A 58 -1.86 -5.15 -2.40
C VAL A 58 -2.92 -5.31 -1.32
N GLN A 59 -2.51 -5.12 -0.08
CA GLN A 59 -3.37 -5.04 1.10
C GLN A 59 -2.89 -3.89 1.97
N THR A 60 -3.82 -3.20 2.62
CA THR A 60 -3.49 -2.13 3.55
C THR A 60 -2.84 -2.70 4.81
N SER A 61 -1.78 -2.06 5.27
CA SER A 61 -1.14 -2.39 6.51
C SER A 61 -1.59 -1.42 7.61
N PRO A 62 -1.87 -1.90 8.83
CA PRO A 62 -2.27 -1.05 9.96
C PRO A 62 -1.10 -0.26 10.56
N GLN A 63 0.08 -0.23 9.91
CA GLN A 63 1.06 0.80 10.24
C GLN A 63 0.39 2.15 9.95
N GLY A 64 -0.06 2.89 10.97
CA GLY A 64 -0.81 4.14 10.82
C GLY A 64 -2.04 4.22 11.69
#